data_AF-A0A1A3AB46-F1
#
_entry.id   AF-A0A1A3AB46-F1
#
_cell.length_a   1.000
_cell.length_b   1.000
_cell.length_c   1.000
_cell.angle_alpha   90.00
_cell.angle_beta   90.00
_cell.angle_gamma   90.00
#
_symmetry.space_group_name_H-M   'P 1'
#
loop_
_entity.id
_entity.type
_entity.pdbx_description
1 polymer ?
#
loop_
_entity_poly.entity_id
_entity_poly.type
_entity_poly.pdbx_seq_one_letter_code
_entity_poly.pdbx_strand_id
1 'polypeptide(L)'
;MTVNVIAVTFDEPSKAYQALSTLKGLDREGRVELESAAVVERSEDGQLRIPEDTDNVTGEGFLAGGLIGMLVGVLGGPLGMLLGLGAGGLAGGIYDIDQSDVQDETLAEVGRHVPPGHNALLAEVDEYAEEVVDGAMTAQGGTVLRRSADDVLAEIEAAEEAAEEARRQARKKARERKKAELHEKYQERKNQLREKLHIS
;
A
#
# COMPACT_ATOMS: atom_id res chain seq x y z
N MET A 1 -22.41 1.67 15.69
CA MET A 1 -20.95 1.58 15.71
C MET A 1 -20.59 0.69 14.56
N THR A 2 -20.19 1.34 13.49
CA THR A 2 -19.79 0.74 12.22
C THR A 2 -18.46 1.37 11.92
N VAL A 3 -17.41 0.57 11.98
CA VAL A 3 -16.07 1.02 11.65
C VAL A 3 -15.97 1.09 10.14
N ASN A 4 -15.65 2.28 9.65
CA ASN A 4 -15.54 2.55 8.23
C ASN A 4 -14.13 3.04 7.91
N VAL A 5 -13.66 2.65 6.73
CA VAL A 5 -12.52 3.28 6.07
C VAL A 5 -13.05 4.34 5.13
N ILE A 6 -12.59 5.57 5.34
CA ILE A 6 -12.90 6.71 4.49
C ILE A 6 -11.67 7.17 3.72
N ALA A 7 -11.90 7.58 2.48
CA ALA A 7 -10.93 8.29 1.65
C ALA A 7 -11.53 9.64 1.26
N VAL A 8 -10.85 10.72 1.63
CA VAL A 8 -11.30 12.08 1.39
C VAL A 8 -10.35 12.78 0.43
N THR A 9 -10.88 13.23 -0.70
CA THR A 9 -10.13 13.92 -1.75
C THR A 9 -10.52 15.38 -1.84
N PHE A 10 -9.57 16.20 -2.27
CA PHE A 10 -9.72 17.66 -2.36
C PHE A 10 -9.07 18.17 -3.64
N ASP A 11 -9.64 19.24 -4.21
CA ASP A 11 -9.03 19.96 -5.34
C ASP A 11 -7.69 20.62 -4.94
N GLU A 12 -7.58 21.06 -3.69
CA GLU A 12 -6.36 21.69 -3.16
C GLU A 12 -5.61 20.72 -2.22
N PRO A 13 -4.35 20.34 -2.52
CA PRO A 13 -3.61 19.35 -1.72
C PRO A 13 -3.44 19.70 -0.24
N SER A 14 -3.41 20.99 0.10
CA SER A 14 -3.29 21.48 1.48
C SER A 14 -4.49 21.09 2.36
N LYS A 15 -5.66 20.86 1.75
CA LYS A 15 -6.92 20.56 2.46
C LYS A 15 -6.93 19.18 3.11
N ALA A 16 -6.17 18.22 2.59
CA ALA A 16 -6.03 16.91 3.23
C ALA A 16 -5.46 17.01 4.66
N TYR A 17 -4.49 17.90 4.89
CA TYR A 17 -3.93 18.15 6.21
C TYR A 17 -4.91 18.87 7.14
N GLN A 18 -5.70 19.81 6.60
CA GLN A 18 -6.74 20.50 7.34
C GLN A 18 -7.86 19.53 7.76
N ALA A 19 -8.23 18.61 6.87
CA ALA A 19 -9.20 17.56 7.13
C ALA A 19 -8.71 16.59 8.21
N LEU A 20 -7.45 16.17 8.18
CA LEU A 20 -6.85 15.36 9.25
C LEU A 20 -6.93 16.08 10.60
N SER A 21 -6.59 17.36 10.63
CA SER A 21 -6.68 18.18 11.84
C SER A 21 -8.12 18.31 12.36
N THR A 22 -9.08 18.36 11.45
CA THR A 22 -10.51 18.42 11.77
C THR A 22 -11.01 17.10 12.36
N LEU A 23 -10.67 15.94 11.76
CA LEU A 23 -11.02 14.63 12.32
C LEU A 23 -10.45 14.42 13.72
N LYS A 24 -9.17 14.78 13.94
CA LYS A 24 -8.56 14.76 15.27
C LYS A 24 -9.31 15.65 16.28
N GLY A 25 -9.91 16.74 15.81
CA GLY A 25 -10.74 17.62 16.64
C GLY A 25 -12.06 16.94 17.02
N LEU A 26 -12.74 16.35 16.05
CA LEU A 26 -14.00 15.62 16.27
C LEU A 26 -13.82 14.42 17.22
N ASP A 27 -12.71 13.71 17.10
CA ASP A 27 -12.31 12.63 18.00
C ASP A 27 -12.13 13.14 19.45
N ARG A 28 -11.37 14.23 19.63
CA ARG A 28 -11.20 14.89 20.94
C ARG A 28 -12.51 15.42 21.54
N GLU A 29 -13.47 15.79 20.70
CA GLU A 29 -14.80 16.22 21.11
C GLU A 29 -15.75 15.04 21.41
N GLY A 30 -15.32 13.79 21.18
CA GLY A 30 -16.12 12.58 21.37
C GLY A 30 -17.25 12.44 20.36
N ARG A 31 -17.12 13.08 19.19
CA ARG A 31 -18.15 13.07 18.12
C ARG A 31 -17.98 11.91 17.15
N VAL A 32 -16.75 11.42 17.02
CA VAL A 32 -16.34 10.23 16.27
C VAL A 32 -15.23 9.55 17.07
N GLU A 33 -14.90 8.31 16.75
CA GLU A 33 -13.71 7.64 17.30
C GLU A 33 -12.73 7.40 16.14
N LEU A 34 -11.56 8.03 16.20
CA LEU A 34 -10.54 7.96 15.15
C LEU A 34 -9.49 6.91 15.50
N GLU A 35 -9.60 5.72 14.92
CA GLU A 35 -8.68 4.61 15.13
C GLU A 35 -7.31 4.87 14.50
N SER A 36 -7.32 5.24 13.22
CA SER A 36 -6.11 5.58 12.49
C SER A 36 -6.38 6.53 11.33
N ALA A 37 -5.40 7.36 10.96
CA ALA A 37 -5.50 8.21 9.79
C ALA A 37 -4.14 8.57 9.21
N ALA A 38 -4.08 8.78 7.90
CA ALA A 38 -2.91 9.24 7.19
C ALA A 38 -3.27 10.16 6.03
N VAL A 39 -2.48 11.21 5.83
CA VAL A 39 -2.45 11.92 4.55
C VAL A 39 -1.52 11.16 3.61
N VAL A 40 -2.04 10.83 2.44
CA VAL A 40 -1.32 10.13 1.38
C VAL A 40 -1.26 11.00 0.14
N GLU A 41 -0.17 10.90 -0.59
CA GLU A 41 0.02 11.47 -1.91
C GLU A 41 -0.03 10.34 -2.93
N ARG A 42 -0.75 10.56 -4.03
CA ARG A 42 -0.65 9.67 -5.19
C ARG A 42 0.41 10.20 -6.14
N SER A 43 1.51 9.47 -6.32
CA SER A 43 2.54 9.86 -7.27
C SER A 43 2.08 9.72 -8.73
N GLU A 44 2.81 10.34 -9.67
CA GLU A 44 2.49 10.28 -11.11
C GLU A 44 2.50 8.85 -11.68
N ASP A 45 3.26 7.95 -11.05
CA ASP A 45 3.29 6.51 -11.35
C ASP A 45 2.05 5.75 -10.82
N GLY A 46 1.14 6.44 -10.14
CA GLY A 46 -0.11 5.93 -9.64
C GLY A 46 -0.06 5.30 -8.23
N GLN A 47 1.12 5.25 -7.60
CA GLN A 47 1.30 4.66 -6.27
C GLN A 47 0.88 5.62 -5.15
N LEU A 48 0.37 5.08 -4.04
CA LEU A 48 0.14 5.87 -2.83
C LEU A 48 1.38 5.88 -1.94
N ARG A 49 1.77 7.05 -1.45
CA ARG A 49 2.89 7.25 -0.54
C ARG A 49 2.48 8.18 0.60
N ILE A 50 3.14 8.05 1.73
CA ILE A 50 2.98 9.00 2.83
C ILE A 50 4.05 10.08 2.60
N PRO A 51 3.67 11.36 2.48
CA PRO A 51 4.65 12.44 2.39
C PRO A 51 5.56 12.44 3.62
N GLU A 52 6.86 12.73 3.43
CA GLU A 52 7.89 12.78 4.48
C GLU A 52 7.63 13.94 5.46
N ASP A 53 6.61 13.82 6.30
CA ASP A 53 6.36 14.76 7.40
C ASP A 53 5.71 14.01 8.57
N THR A 54 6.20 14.29 9.78
CA THR A 54 5.88 13.48 10.98
C THR A 54 4.42 13.65 11.44
N ASP A 55 3.75 14.72 11.03
CA ASP A 55 2.38 15.05 11.45
C ASP A 55 1.28 14.45 10.56
N ASN A 56 1.70 13.74 9.50
CA ASN A 56 0.81 13.23 8.45
C ASN A 56 0.09 11.95 8.83
N VAL A 57 0.44 11.36 9.96
CA VAL A 57 -0.04 10.07 10.43
C VAL A 57 -0.56 10.22 11.86
N THR A 58 -1.62 9.49 12.21
CA THR A 58 -2.15 9.41 13.57
C THR A 58 -2.76 8.05 13.85
N GLY A 59 -2.68 7.66 15.12
CA GLY A 59 -3.05 6.35 15.63
C GLY A 59 -1.83 5.43 15.75
N GLU A 60 -1.70 4.76 16.88
CA GLU A 60 -0.68 3.71 17.08
C GLU A 60 -0.87 2.57 16.06
N GLY A 61 -2.11 2.34 15.62
CA GLY A 61 -2.48 1.34 14.62
C GLY A 61 -1.76 1.52 13.29
N PHE A 62 -1.56 2.75 12.78
CA PHE A 62 -0.94 2.94 11.46
C PHE A 62 0.49 2.36 11.37
N LEU A 63 1.32 2.60 12.39
CA LEU A 63 2.70 2.07 12.44
C LEU A 63 2.75 0.61 12.92
N ALA A 64 1.71 0.13 13.58
CA ALA A 64 1.62 -1.23 14.11
C ALA A 64 0.92 -2.23 13.16
N GLY A 65 0.60 -1.84 11.92
CA GLY A 65 -0.05 -2.73 10.93
C GLY A 65 -1.58 -2.68 10.94
N GLY A 66 -2.17 -1.56 11.34
CA GLY A 66 -3.60 -1.28 11.27
C GLY A 66 -4.09 -1.13 9.83
N LEU A 67 -5.42 -1.06 9.67
CA LEU A 67 -6.09 -1.20 8.38
C LEU A 67 -5.61 -0.18 7.34
N ILE A 68 -5.42 1.08 7.75
CA ILE A 68 -4.90 2.14 6.88
C ILE A 68 -3.43 1.87 6.47
N GLY A 69 -2.61 1.35 7.38
CA GLY A 69 -1.22 0.98 7.09
C GLY A 69 -1.11 -0.17 6.09
N MET A 70 -1.96 -1.19 6.24
CA MET A 70 -2.06 -2.30 5.30
C MET A 70 -2.56 -1.83 3.92
N LEU A 71 -3.60 -1.00 3.89
CA LEU A 71 -4.14 -0.40 2.66
C LEU A 71 -3.08 0.39 1.90
N VAL A 72 -2.34 1.28 2.59
CA VAL A 72 -1.22 2.02 1.99
C VAL A 72 -0.11 1.08 1.54
N GLY A 73 0.13 0.00 2.28
CA GLY A 73 1.11 -1.03 1.91
C GLY A 73 0.78 -1.71 0.57
N VAL A 74 -0.47 -2.13 0.40
CA VAL A 74 -0.96 -2.77 -0.83
C VAL A 74 -0.94 -1.78 -2.01
N LEU A 75 -1.41 -0.54 -1.80
CA LEU A 75 -1.52 0.49 -2.84
C LEU A 75 -0.22 1.23 -3.14
N GLY A 76 0.77 1.18 -2.25
CA GLY A 76 2.09 1.78 -2.41
C GLY A 76 3.08 0.93 -3.21
N GLY A 77 2.63 -0.20 -3.76
CA GLY A 77 3.45 -1.08 -4.60
C GLY A 77 4.50 -1.87 -3.80
N PRO A 78 5.58 -2.36 -4.45
CA PRO A 78 6.56 -3.25 -3.81
C PRO A 78 7.23 -2.64 -2.58
N LEU A 79 7.50 -1.32 -2.61
CA LEU A 79 8.09 -0.60 -1.48
C LEU A 79 7.05 -0.35 -0.37
N GLY A 80 5.82 0.00 -0.73
CA GLY A 80 4.70 0.11 0.22
C GLY A 80 4.47 -1.19 0.98
N MET A 81 4.47 -2.33 0.30
CA MET A 81 4.29 -3.65 0.93
C MET A 81 5.37 -3.96 1.98
N LEU A 82 6.62 -3.48 1.78
CA LEU A 82 7.69 -3.68 2.76
C LEU A 82 7.47 -2.85 4.04
N LEU A 83 6.78 -1.71 3.92
CA LEU A 83 6.51 -0.80 5.02
C LEU A 83 5.18 -1.15 5.74
N GLY A 84 4.13 -1.49 4.99
CA GLY A 84 2.79 -1.77 5.51
C GLY A 84 2.63 -3.13 6.19
N LEU A 85 3.43 -4.14 5.81
CA LEU A 85 3.33 -5.51 6.37
C LEU A 85 4.35 -5.82 7.48
N GLY A 86 5.08 -4.81 7.96
CA GLY A 86 6.23 -5.01 8.84
C GLY A 86 7.41 -5.67 8.12
N ALA A 87 8.62 -5.45 8.63
CA ALA A 87 9.90 -5.69 7.95
C ALA A 87 10.28 -7.18 7.65
N GLY A 88 9.34 -8.08 7.36
CA GLY A 88 9.57 -9.50 7.08
C GLY A 88 9.81 -9.87 5.61
N GLY A 89 9.72 -8.93 4.68
CA GLY A 89 9.64 -9.18 3.23
C GLY A 89 10.95 -9.15 2.44
N LEU A 90 12.04 -9.78 2.91
CA LEU A 90 13.25 -10.06 2.09
C LEU A 90 13.76 -8.92 1.18
N ALA A 91 14.49 -7.97 1.74
CA ALA A 91 15.48 -7.21 0.97
C ALA A 91 16.53 -8.18 0.41
N GLY A 92 16.35 -8.65 -0.82
CA GLY A 92 17.21 -9.70 -1.35
C GLY A 92 16.89 -10.20 -2.75
N GLY A 93 16.64 -9.29 -3.68
CA GLY A 93 16.92 -9.49 -5.10
C GLY A 93 15.82 -10.13 -5.95
N ILE A 94 14.83 -9.33 -6.37
CA ILE A 94 14.08 -9.58 -7.61
C ILE A 94 13.58 -8.21 -8.14
N TYR A 95 14.46 -7.46 -8.80
CA TYR A 95 14.03 -6.43 -9.75
C TYR A 95 13.61 -7.19 -11.01
N ASP A 96 12.30 -7.35 -11.18
CA ASP A 96 11.57 -7.75 -12.40
C ASP A 96 10.34 -8.56 -11.97
N ILE A 97 9.45 -7.90 -11.25
CA ILE A 97 8.04 -8.29 -11.22
C ILE A 97 7.34 -7.18 -11.99
N ASP A 98 7.02 -7.44 -13.26
CA ASP A 98 5.99 -6.69 -13.97
C ASP A 98 4.69 -6.89 -13.18
N GLN A 99 4.31 -5.86 -12.42
CA GLN A 99 3.09 -5.82 -11.60
C GLN A 99 1.87 -5.40 -12.45
N SER A 100 1.66 -6.01 -13.62
CA SER A 100 0.52 -5.63 -14.47
C SER A 100 -0.83 -6.19 -14.01
N ASP A 101 -0.87 -7.22 -13.14
CA ASP A 101 -2.09 -8.03 -13.00
C ASP A 101 -2.50 -8.34 -11.55
N VAL A 102 -2.45 -7.35 -10.65
CA VAL A 102 -3.24 -7.40 -9.40
C VAL A 102 -4.15 -6.18 -9.37
N GLN A 103 -5.17 -6.20 -10.21
CA GLN A 103 -6.28 -5.25 -10.13
C GLN A 103 -7.41 -5.95 -9.37
N ASP A 104 -7.40 -5.80 -8.05
CA ASP A 104 -8.64 -5.88 -7.29
C ASP A 104 -9.36 -4.54 -7.39
N GLU A 105 -10.62 -4.59 -7.82
CA GLU A 105 -11.35 -3.45 -8.36
C GLU A 105 -11.68 -2.38 -7.31
N THR A 106 -11.72 -2.77 -6.03
CA THR A 106 -12.17 -1.92 -4.93
C THR A 106 -11.04 -1.18 -4.20
N LEU A 107 -9.92 -1.82 -3.83
CA LEU A 107 -8.74 -1.11 -3.31
C LEU A 107 -8.23 -0.09 -4.35
N ALA A 108 -8.31 -0.48 -5.63
CA ALA A 108 -8.06 0.41 -6.76
C ALA A 108 -9.08 1.56 -6.85
N GLU A 109 -10.30 1.44 -6.32
CA GLU A 109 -11.28 2.54 -6.28
C GLU A 109 -10.81 3.65 -5.35
N VAL A 110 -10.34 3.31 -4.14
CA VAL A 110 -9.75 4.27 -3.19
C VAL A 110 -8.54 4.98 -3.80
N GLY A 111 -7.62 4.21 -4.42
CA GLY A 111 -6.45 4.78 -5.10
C GLY A 111 -6.79 5.59 -6.35
N ARG A 112 -7.81 5.19 -7.14
CA ARG A 112 -8.28 5.91 -8.34
C ARG A 112 -9.03 7.18 -8.01
N HIS A 113 -9.68 7.23 -6.84
CA HIS A 113 -10.39 8.41 -6.39
C HIS A 113 -9.43 9.58 -6.15
N VAL A 114 -8.16 9.30 -5.79
CA VAL A 114 -7.09 10.30 -5.68
C VAL A 114 -6.50 10.58 -7.07
N PRO A 115 -6.57 11.81 -7.60
CA PRO A 115 -5.87 12.16 -8.83
C PRO A 115 -4.34 12.05 -8.65
N PRO A 116 -3.57 11.64 -9.67
CA PRO A 116 -2.11 11.69 -9.60
C PRO A 116 -1.62 13.12 -9.28
N GLY A 117 -0.58 13.22 -8.45
CA GLY A 117 -0.02 14.47 -7.94
C GLY A 117 -0.88 15.18 -6.89
N HIS A 118 -1.95 14.55 -6.39
CA HIS A 118 -2.81 15.11 -5.36
C HIS A 118 -2.74 14.32 -4.05
N ASN A 119 -3.14 14.99 -2.98
CA ASN A 119 -3.19 14.42 -1.65
C ASN A 119 -4.62 14.00 -1.30
N ALA A 120 -4.73 12.95 -0.51
CA ALA A 120 -5.98 12.50 0.09
C ALA A 120 -5.77 12.17 1.56
N LEU A 121 -6.86 12.22 2.32
CA LEU A 121 -6.91 11.72 3.69
C LEU A 121 -7.50 10.32 3.68
N LEU A 122 -6.77 9.35 4.20
CA LEU A 122 -7.30 8.03 4.54
C LEU A 122 -7.51 7.97 6.05
N ALA A 123 -8.66 7.48 6.49
CA ALA A 123 -8.94 7.31 7.92
C ALA A 123 -9.83 6.10 8.18
N GLU A 124 -9.57 5.45 9.31
CA GLU A 124 -10.42 4.43 9.91
C GLU A 124 -11.15 5.11 11.08
N VAL A 125 -12.48 5.14 11.00
CA VAL A 125 -13.33 5.91 11.90
C VAL A 125 -14.52 5.06 12.33
N ASP A 126 -14.80 4.98 13.63
CA ASP A 126 -16.11 4.54 14.11
C ASP A 126 -17.05 5.73 14.15
N GLU A 127 -18.04 5.69 13.26
CA GLU A 127 -19.00 6.76 13.07
C GLU A 127 -20.33 6.39 13.72
N TYR A 128 -20.82 7.26 14.62
CA TYR A 128 -22.20 7.17 15.11
C TYR A 128 -23.21 7.67 14.09
N ALA A 129 -22.82 8.66 13.29
CA ALA A 129 -23.61 9.33 12.27
C ALA A 129 -22.68 9.86 11.18
N GLU A 130 -22.86 9.38 9.95
CA GLU A 130 -22.00 9.73 8.80
C GLU A 130 -22.03 11.24 8.50
N GLU A 131 -23.15 11.92 8.82
CA GLU A 131 -23.33 13.35 8.58
C GLU A 131 -22.33 14.23 9.34
N VAL A 132 -21.77 13.72 10.45
CA VAL A 132 -20.75 14.43 11.22
C VAL A 132 -19.46 14.56 10.41
N VAL A 133 -19.00 13.45 9.84
CA VAL A 133 -17.80 13.42 9.00
C VAL A 133 -18.08 14.07 7.65
N ASP A 134 -19.17 13.70 7.00
CA ASP A 134 -19.53 14.21 5.68
C ASP A 134 -19.70 15.73 5.70
N GLY A 135 -20.37 16.27 6.72
CA GLY A 135 -20.53 17.71 6.90
C GLY A 135 -19.18 18.41 7.12
N ALA A 136 -18.31 17.84 7.96
CA ALA A 136 -17.00 18.41 8.26
C ALA A 136 -16.05 18.39 7.05
N MET A 137 -16.09 17.32 6.23
CA MET A 137 -15.28 17.18 5.03
C MET A 137 -15.81 18.05 3.88
N THR A 138 -17.13 18.02 3.64
CA THR A 138 -17.78 18.79 2.57
C THR A 138 -17.65 20.31 2.81
N ALA A 139 -17.71 20.77 4.06
CA ALA A 139 -17.48 22.17 4.42
C ALA A 139 -16.08 22.68 4.02
N GLN A 140 -15.13 21.77 3.79
CA GLN A 140 -13.77 22.05 3.36
C GLN A 140 -13.55 21.80 1.86
N GLY A 141 -14.62 21.45 1.12
CA GLY A 141 -14.55 21.09 -0.30
C GLY A 141 -14.11 19.65 -0.55
N GLY A 142 -14.19 18.78 0.46
CA GLY A 142 -13.81 17.38 0.35
C GLY A 142 -14.91 16.50 -0.22
N THR A 143 -14.54 15.48 -0.99
CA THR A 143 -15.42 14.38 -1.39
C THR A 143 -15.07 13.15 -0.58
N VAL A 144 -16.05 12.54 0.10
CA VAL A 144 -15.87 11.38 0.95
C VAL A 144 -16.27 10.11 0.19
N LEU A 145 -15.33 9.18 0.06
CA LEU A 145 -15.59 7.78 -0.31
C LEU A 145 -15.54 6.95 0.97
N ARG A 146 -16.57 6.13 1.21
CA ARG A 146 -16.72 5.32 2.43
C ARG A 146 -16.85 3.84 2.07
N ARG A 147 -16.17 2.98 2.84
CA ARG A 147 -16.28 1.51 2.78
C ARG A 147 -16.27 0.95 4.20
N SER A 148 -16.91 -0.20 4.42
CA SER A 148 -16.82 -0.89 5.71
C SER A 148 -15.39 -1.38 5.93
N ALA A 149 -14.94 -1.40 7.19
CA ALA A 149 -13.64 -1.97 7.53
C ALA A 149 -13.53 -3.45 7.15
N ASP A 150 -14.63 -4.21 7.31
CA ASP A 150 -14.69 -5.63 6.97
C ASP A 150 -14.45 -5.90 5.48
N ASP A 151 -15.05 -5.11 4.58
CA ASP A 151 -14.87 -5.26 3.14
C ASP A 151 -13.41 -4.97 2.74
N VAL A 152 -12.85 -3.88 3.29
CA VAL A 152 -11.45 -3.50 3.02
C VAL A 152 -10.48 -4.57 3.53
N LEU A 153 -10.74 -5.13 4.71
CA LEU A 153 -9.91 -6.19 5.29
C LEU A 153 -9.95 -7.46 4.42
N ALA A 154 -11.14 -7.91 4.02
CA ALA A 154 -11.29 -9.10 3.18
C ALA A 154 -10.54 -8.97 1.84
N GLU A 155 -10.52 -7.78 1.26
CA GLU A 155 -9.79 -7.52 0.02
C GLU A 155 -8.28 -7.44 0.21
N ILE A 156 -7.81 -6.88 1.33
CA ILE A 156 -6.39 -6.89 1.68
C ILE A 156 -5.91 -8.35 1.82
N GLU A 157 -6.68 -9.20 2.51
CA GLU A 157 -6.36 -10.63 2.65
C GLU A 157 -6.29 -11.33 1.28
N ALA A 158 -7.25 -11.07 0.40
CA ALA A 158 -7.24 -11.62 -0.97
C ALA A 158 -6.02 -11.15 -1.78
N ALA A 159 -5.67 -9.87 -1.69
CA ALA A 159 -4.49 -9.30 -2.34
C ALA A 159 -3.18 -9.90 -1.79
N GLU A 160 -3.10 -10.18 -0.49
CA GLU A 160 -1.97 -10.85 0.13
C GLU A 160 -1.78 -12.28 -0.36
N GLU A 161 -2.86 -13.06 -0.44
CA GLU A 161 -2.82 -14.43 -0.95
C GLU A 161 -2.32 -14.45 -2.41
N ALA A 162 -2.89 -13.60 -3.26
CA ALA A 162 -2.48 -13.45 -4.65
C ALA A 162 -0.99 -13.05 -4.76
N ALA A 163 -0.54 -12.11 -3.91
CA ALA A 163 0.86 -11.71 -3.84
C ALA A 163 1.77 -12.85 -3.38
N GLU A 164 1.35 -13.67 -2.41
CA GLU A 164 2.13 -14.82 -1.94
C GLU A 164 2.28 -15.88 -3.02
N GLU A 165 1.21 -16.19 -3.75
CA GLU A 165 1.24 -17.10 -4.88
C GLU A 165 2.17 -16.61 -5.99
N ALA A 166 2.05 -15.34 -6.37
CA ALA A 166 2.94 -14.71 -7.34
C ALA A 166 4.41 -14.79 -6.87
N ARG A 167 4.68 -14.52 -5.59
CA ARG A 167 6.03 -14.66 -4.99
C ARG A 167 6.53 -16.10 -5.03
N ARG A 168 5.68 -17.09 -4.75
CA ARG A 168 6.04 -18.52 -4.84
C ARG A 168 6.43 -18.90 -6.27
N GLN A 169 5.65 -18.48 -7.26
CA GLN A 169 5.95 -18.71 -8.67
C GLN A 169 7.23 -18.00 -9.12
N ALA A 170 7.41 -16.73 -8.75
CA ALA A 170 8.62 -15.97 -9.04
C ALA A 170 9.86 -16.63 -8.43
N ARG A 171 9.79 -17.06 -7.16
CA ARG A 171 10.89 -17.80 -6.49
C ARG A 171 11.24 -19.10 -7.21
N LYS A 172 10.24 -19.85 -7.70
CA LYS A 172 10.47 -21.09 -8.46
C LYS A 172 11.19 -20.79 -9.78
N LYS A 173 10.70 -19.84 -10.56
CA LYS A 173 11.33 -19.41 -11.83
C LYS A 173 12.75 -18.88 -11.61
N ALA A 174 12.97 -18.06 -10.58
CA ALA A 174 14.29 -17.53 -10.24
C ALA A 174 15.27 -18.64 -9.84
N ARG A 175 14.81 -19.64 -9.07
CA ARG A 175 15.62 -20.82 -8.72
C ARG A 175 16.00 -21.63 -9.96
N GLU A 176 15.09 -21.81 -10.91
CA GLU A 176 15.34 -22.53 -12.16
C GLU A 176 16.33 -21.78 -13.06
N ARG A 177 16.15 -20.47 -13.25
CA ARG A 177 17.10 -19.61 -13.98
C ARG A 177 18.50 -19.67 -13.36
N LYS A 178 18.60 -19.51 -12.03
CA LYS A 178 19.89 -19.59 -11.32
C LYS A 178 20.55 -20.96 -11.48
N LYS A 179 19.78 -22.05 -11.47
CA LYS A 179 20.33 -23.40 -11.72
C LYS A 179 20.86 -23.55 -13.16
N ALA A 180 20.14 -23.03 -14.15
CA ALA A 180 20.56 -23.06 -15.55
C ALA A 180 21.85 -22.25 -15.77
N GLU A 181 21.92 -21.02 -15.27
CA GLU A 181 23.12 -20.17 -15.35
C GLU A 181 24.33 -20.81 -14.65
N LEU A 182 24.14 -21.42 -13.49
CA LEU A 182 25.21 -22.13 -12.79
C LEU A 182 25.69 -23.35 -13.59
N HIS A 183 24.78 -24.08 -14.24
CA HIS A 183 25.14 -25.20 -15.09
C HIS A 183 25.93 -24.74 -16.31
N GLU A 184 25.49 -23.67 -16.98
CA GLU A 184 26.18 -23.07 -18.12
C GLU A 184 27.60 -22.60 -17.74
N LYS A 185 27.75 -21.82 -16.67
CA LYS A 185 29.05 -21.39 -16.14
C LYS A 185 29.97 -22.57 -15.79
N TYR A 186 29.40 -23.65 -15.24
CA TYR A 186 30.17 -24.85 -14.95
C TYR A 186 30.69 -25.51 -16.25
N GLN A 187 29.85 -25.63 -17.28
CA GLN A 187 30.25 -26.22 -18.56
C GLN A 187 31.29 -25.36 -19.28
N GLU A 188 31.12 -24.04 -19.29
CA GLU A 188 32.12 -23.10 -19.83
C GLU A 188 33.47 -23.28 -19.12
N ARG A 189 33.48 -23.27 -17.78
CA ARG A 189 34.71 -23.45 -16.98
C ARG A 189 35.38 -24.80 -17.26
N LYS A 190 34.58 -25.87 -17.39
CA LYS A 190 35.07 -27.21 -17.72
C LYS A 190 35.72 -27.24 -19.11
N ASN A 191 35.09 -26.62 -20.10
CA ASN A 191 35.60 -26.57 -21.47
C ASN A 191 36.91 -25.76 -21.54
N GLN A 192 36.95 -24.60 -20.89
CA GLN A 192 38.16 -23.78 -20.79
C GLN A 192 39.33 -24.53 -20.12
N LEU A 193 39.05 -25.35 -19.11
CA LEU A 193 40.08 -26.18 -18.45
C LEU A 193 40.59 -27.30 -19.37
N ARG A 194 39.71 -27.97 -20.11
CA ARG A 194 40.09 -29.02 -21.08
C ARG A 194 40.96 -28.46 -22.20
N GLU A 195 40.61 -27.29 -22.73
CA GLU A 195 41.38 -26.59 -23.75
C GLU A 195 42.78 -26.23 -23.24
N LYS A 196 42.89 -25.65 -22.03
CA LYS A 196 44.19 -25.32 -21.41
C LYS A 196 45.07 -26.55 -21.14
N LEU A 197 44.46 -27.68 -20.79
CA LEU A 197 45.18 -28.91 -20.45
C LEU A 197 45.49 -29.81 -21.66
N HIS A 198 45.06 -29.45 -22.87
CA HIS A 198 45.25 -30.25 -24.11
C HIS A 198 44.74 -31.70 -23.99
N ILE A 199 43.70 -31.93 -23.18
CA ILE A 199 43.10 -33.25 -23.02
C ILE A 199 41.87 -33.32 -23.94
N SER A 200 42.02 -34.02 -25.06
CA SER A 200 40.92 -34.37 -25.97
C SER A 200 39.99 -35.42 -25.39
#